data_AF-A0A379AGW2-F1
#
_entry.id   AF-A0A379AGW2-F1
#
_cell.length_a   1.000
_cell.length_b   1.000
_cell.length_c   1.000
_cell.angle_alpha   90.00
_cell.angle_beta   90.00
_cell.angle_gamma   90.00
#
_symmetry.space_group_name_H-M   'P 1'
#
loop_
_entity.id
_entity.type
_entity.pdbx_description
1 polymer ?
#
loop_
_entity_poly.entity_id
_entity_poly.type
_entity_poly.pdbx_seq_one_letter_code
_entity_poly.pdbx_strand_id
1 'polypeptide(L)'
;MMVIRPVERDDLSQLMALAGKTGGGLTSLPVDSATLQARIDRSLQTWEDSLPRAEQGYVFVLADSEDNRAVGICAIEVAVGLQDPWYNFRVGTQVHASKELNVYAALPTLSLSNDHTGSSELCTLFLDPDYRDGKNGYLLSKSRFLFMASFRERFHQPGGGRDAWRQR
;
A
#
# COMPACT_ATOMS: atom_id res chain seq x y z
N MET A 1 6.23 -20.19 15.22
CA MET A 1 7.29 -19.32 14.63
C MET A 1 6.63 -18.36 13.64
N MET A 2 7.01 -17.08 13.63
CA MET A 2 6.40 -16.11 12.72
C MET A 2 6.98 -16.20 11.30
N VAL A 3 6.11 -16.37 10.30
CA VAL A 3 6.47 -16.49 8.88
C VAL A 3 5.68 -15.52 8.00
N ILE A 4 6.31 -14.99 6.96
CA ILE A 4 5.63 -14.24 5.90
C ILE A 4 5.26 -15.21 4.79
N ARG A 5 3.99 -15.26 4.42
CA ARG A 5 3.50 -16.04 3.27
C ARG A 5 2.48 -15.26 2.44
N PRO A 6 2.26 -15.62 1.17
CA PRO A 6 1.10 -15.14 0.40
C PRO A 6 -0.20 -15.43 1.15
N VAL A 7 -1.20 -14.57 0.94
CA VAL A 7 -2.55 -14.82 1.41
C VAL A 7 -3.17 -16.02 0.69
N GLU A 8 -4.00 -16.77 1.41
CA GLU A 8 -4.76 -17.91 0.91
C GLU A 8 -6.27 -17.65 1.05
N ARG A 9 -7.11 -18.40 0.31
CA ARG A 9 -8.57 -18.25 0.36
C ARG A 9 -9.13 -18.42 1.78
N ASP A 10 -8.55 -19.35 2.53
CA ASP A 10 -8.98 -19.70 3.89
C ASP A 10 -8.58 -18.63 4.94
N ASP A 11 -7.76 -17.63 4.56
CA ASP A 11 -7.41 -16.52 5.46
C ASP A 11 -8.55 -15.50 5.62
N LEU A 12 -9.61 -15.54 4.81
CA LEU A 12 -10.68 -14.52 4.81
C LEU A 12 -11.23 -14.25 6.22
N SER A 13 -11.54 -15.29 6.98
CA SER A 13 -12.10 -15.16 8.33
C SER A 13 -11.12 -14.47 9.29
N GLN A 14 -9.83 -14.78 9.16
CA GLN A 14 -8.76 -14.20 9.97
C GLN A 14 -8.51 -12.74 9.57
N LEU A 15 -8.56 -12.42 8.27
CA LEU A 15 -8.45 -11.05 7.79
C LEU A 15 -9.65 -10.20 8.20
N MET A 16 -10.87 -10.74 8.24
CA MET A 16 -12.04 -10.06 8.79
C MET A 16 -11.85 -9.72 10.27
N ALA A 17 -11.28 -10.64 11.05
CA ALA A 17 -10.96 -10.38 12.46
C ALA A 17 -9.91 -9.27 12.62
N LEU A 18 -8.85 -9.27 11.79
CA LEU A 18 -7.85 -8.20 11.77
C LEU A 18 -8.46 -6.86 11.35
N ALA A 19 -9.32 -6.85 10.32
CA ALA A 19 -10.02 -5.65 9.86
C ALA A 19 -10.85 -5.00 10.97
N GLY A 20 -11.56 -5.83 11.77
CA GLY A 20 -12.34 -5.35 12.92
C GLY A 20 -11.51 -4.65 13.98
N LYS A 21 -10.21 -4.94 14.08
CA LYS A 21 -9.27 -4.32 15.03
C LYS A 21 -8.68 -2.99 14.54
N THR A 22 -8.95 -2.56 13.30
CA THR A 22 -8.36 -1.33 12.72
C THR A 22 -9.01 -0.04 13.22
N GLY A 23 -10.21 -0.11 13.81
CA GLY A 23 -10.98 1.07 14.20
C GLY A 23 -11.52 1.90 13.01
N GLY A 24 -11.55 1.33 11.79
CA GLY A 24 -12.16 1.95 10.60
C GLY A 24 -11.28 2.99 9.87
N GLY A 25 -10.14 3.38 10.44
CA GLY A 25 -9.23 4.37 9.82
C GLY A 25 -8.37 3.83 8.67
N LEU A 26 -8.30 2.50 8.51
CA LEU A 26 -7.51 1.86 7.46
C LEU A 26 -8.43 1.42 6.32
N THR A 27 -8.68 2.32 5.37
CA THR A 27 -9.59 2.08 4.23
C THR A 27 -9.15 0.92 3.33
N SER A 28 -7.85 0.60 3.32
CA SER A 28 -7.32 -0.53 2.57
C SER A 28 -7.54 -1.88 3.26
N LEU A 29 -8.08 -1.94 4.48
CA LEU A 29 -8.45 -3.17 5.18
C LEU A 29 -9.87 -3.02 5.77
N PRO A 30 -10.91 -2.97 4.91
CA PRO A 30 -12.28 -2.75 5.36
C PRO A 30 -12.85 -3.98 6.06
N VAL A 31 -13.80 -3.76 6.96
CA VAL A 31 -14.64 -4.83 7.55
C VAL A 31 -15.74 -5.21 6.56
N ASP A 32 -15.33 -5.71 5.38
CA ASP A 32 -16.23 -6.09 4.30
C ASP A 32 -15.74 -7.39 3.64
N SER A 33 -16.50 -8.46 3.82
CA SER A 33 -16.12 -9.80 3.38
C SER A 33 -16.00 -9.91 1.87
N ALA A 34 -16.87 -9.22 1.11
CA ALA A 34 -16.85 -9.29 -0.35
C ALA A 34 -15.59 -8.61 -0.92
N THR A 35 -15.24 -7.43 -0.41
CA THR A 35 -14.04 -6.69 -0.78
C THR A 35 -12.77 -7.46 -0.42
N LEU A 36 -12.70 -8.07 0.78
CA LEU A 36 -11.54 -8.87 1.16
C LEU A 36 -11.42 -10.14 0.32
N GLN A 37 -12.52 -10.86 0.04
CA GLN A 37 -12.51 -12.03 -0.83
C GLN A 37 -12.01 -11.66 -2.23
N ALA A 38 -12.57 -10.61 -2.83
CA ALA A 38 -12.14 -10.12 -4.14
C ALA A 38 -10.65 -9.76 -4.17
N ARG A 39 -10.13 -9.18 -3.08
CA ARG A 39 -8.71 -8.86 -2.96
C ARG A 39 -7.82 -10.11 -2.85
N ILE A 40 -8.25 -11.11 -2.09
CA ILE A 40 -7.55 -12.40 -2.01
C ILE A 40 -7.48 -13.02 -3.41
N ASP A 41 -8.62 -13.10 -4.09
CA ASP A 41 -8.71 -13.69 -5.44
C ASP A 41 -7.81 -12.95 -6.44
N ARG A 42 -7.84 -11.62 -6.42
CA ARG A 42 -6.96 -10.78 -7.24
C ARG A 42 -5.48 -11.02 -6.93
N SER A 43 -5.13 -11.23 -5.66
CA SER A 43 -3.75 -11.57 -5.29
C SER A 43 -3.34 -12.94 -5.81
N LEU A 44 -4.20 -13.94 -5.76
CA LEU A 44 -3.92 -15.29 -6.29
C LEU A 44 -3.74 -15.25 -7.80
N GLN A 45 -4.62 -14.56 -8.52
CA GLN A 45 -4.51 -14.35 -9.97
C GLN A 45 -3.25 -13.55 -10.36
N THR A 46 -2.79 -12.64 -9.51
CA THR A 46 -1.51 -11.93 -9.71
C THR A 46 -0.32 -12.88 -9.65
N TRP A 47 -0.34 -13.88 -8.76
CA TRP A 47 0.71 -14.92 -8.71
C TRP A 47 0.73 -15.80 -9.96
N GLU A 48 -0.44 -16.03 -10.55
CA GLU A 48 -0.61 -16.77 -11.80
C GLU A 48 -0.28 -15.94 -13.06
N ASP A 49 0.00 -14.65 -12.90
CA ASP A 49 0.22 -13.69 -13.99
C ASP A 49 -0.95 -13.62 -14.98
N SER A 50 -2.18 -13.81 -14.48
CA SER A 50 -3.41 -13.87 -15.28
C SER A 50 -4.15 -12.53 -15.40
N LEU A 51 -3.62 -11.47 -14.77
CA LEU A 51 -4.21 -10.13 -14.76
C LEU A 51 -3.34 -9.10 -15.49
N PRO A 52 -3.94 -8.07 -16.11
CA PRO A 52 -3.19 -6.93 -16.61
C PRO A 52 -2.51 -6.18 -15.45
N ARG A 53 -1.39 -5.53 -15.73
CA ARG A 53 -0.58 -4.80 -14.73
C ARG A 53 -1.38 -3.84 -13.84
N ALA A 54 -2.42 -3.21 -14.40
CA ALA A 54 -3.30 -2.27 -13.70
C ALA A 54 -4.12 -2.90 -12.57
N GLU A 55 -4.34 -4.22 -12.62
CA GLU A 55 -5.15 -4.97 -11.66
C GLU A 55 -4.30 -5.83 -10.72
N GLN A 56 -3.01 -5.98 -11.01
CA GLN A 56 -2.10 -6.82 -10.24
C GLN A 56 -1.80 -6.23 -8.85
N GLY A 57 -1.87 -7.07 -7.82
CA GLY A 57 -1.52 -6.73 -6.44
C GLY A 57 -1.15 -7.95 -5.62
N TYR A 58 -0.23 -7.79 -4.67
CA TYR A 58 0.22 -8.87 -3.77
C TYR A 58 -0.27 -8.61 -2.36
N VAL A 59 -0.84 -9.64 -1.73
CA VAL A 59 -1.21 -9.63 -0.32
C VAL A 59 -0.44 -10.73 0.40
N PHE A 60 0.15 -10.36 1.54
CA PHE A 60 0.90 -11.25 2.41
C PHE A 60 0.31 -11.20 3.82
N VAL A 61 0.44 -12.31 4.54
CA VAL A 61 0.16 -12.38 5.97
C VAL A 61 1.44 -12.67 6.76
N LEU A 62 1.52 -12.15 7.97
CA LEU A 62 2.39 -12.69 9.01
C LEU A 62 1.58 -13.77 9.73
N ALA A 63 2.01 -15.02 9.63
CA ALA A 63 1.34 -16.15 10.25
C ALA A 63 2.21 -16.77 11.34
N ASP A 64 1.58 -17.21 12.44
CA ASP A 64 2.22 -18.15 13.35
C ASP A 64 2.19 -19.55 12.72
N SER A 65 3.35 -20.16 12.54
CA SER A 65 3.51 -21.46 11.90
C SER A 65 2.95 -22.63 12.73
N GLU A 66 2.68 -22.43 14.02
CA GLU A 66 2.20 -23.50 14.90
C GLU A 66 0.73 -23.85 14.65
N ASP A 67 -0.10 -22.84 14.39
CA ASP A 67 -1.54 -22.97 14.17
C ASP A 67 -2.01 -22.36 12.82
N ASN A 68 -1.06 -21.91 11.99
CA ASN A 68 -1.29 -21.18 10.74
C ASN A 68 -2.15 -19.91 10.91
N ARG A 69 -2.09 -19.28 12.10
CA ARG A 69 -2.88 -18.09 12.40
C ARG A 69 -2.25 -16.84 11.81
N ALA A 70 -2.98 -16.15 10.94
CA ALA A 70 -2.62 -14.83 10.44
C ALA A 70 -2.80 -13.76 11.53
N VAL A 71 -1.69 -13.16 11.95
CA VAL A 71 -1.62 -12.13 13.01
C VAL A 71 -1.30 -10.74 12.45
N GLY A 72 -0.93 -10.66 11.18
CA GLY A 72 -0.74 -9.41 10.47
C GLY A 72 -0.98 -9.57 8.97
N ILE A 73 -1.23 -8.45 8.30
CA ILE A 73 -1.45 -8.37 6.86
C ILE A 73 -0.65 -7.19 6.30
N CYS A 74 -0.05 -7.41 5.13
CA CYS A 74 0.50 -6.33 4.34
C CYS A 74 0.28 -6.54 2.85
N ALA A 75 0.31 -5.46 2.06
CA ALA A 75 0.06 -5.58 0.63
C ALA A 75 0.90 -4.59 -0.21
N ILE A 76 0.93 -4.86 -1.51
CA ILE A 76 1.59 -4.06 -2.54
C ILE A 76 0.69 -3.99 -3.77
N GLU A 77 0.38 -2.81 -4.26
CA GLU A 77 -0.23 -2.64 -5.59
C GLU A 77 0.89 -2.50 -6.64
N VAL A 78 0.78 -3.21 -7.76
CA VAL A 78 1.83 -3.21 -8.79
C VAL A 78 1.91 -1.85 -9.50
N ALA A 79 0.77 -1.28 -9.87
CA ALA A 79 0.68 0.01 -10.55
C ALA A 79 -0.66 0.70 -10.26
N VAL A 80 -0.66 1.70 -9.37
CA VAL A 80 -1.86 2.48 -9.04
C VAL A 80 -2.21 3.45 -10.17
N GLY A 81 -3.47 3.89 -10.25
CA GLY A 81 -3.87 4.95 -11.18
C GLY A 81 -4.09 4.52 -12.63
N LEU A 82 -3.81 3.26 -12.98
CA LEU A 82 -3.94 2.77 -14.36
C LEU A 82 -5.37 2.34 -14.73
N GLN A 83 -6.14 1.82 -13.76
CA GLN A 83 -7.54 1.44 -13.94
C GLN A 83 -8.45 2.58 -13.51
N ASP A 84 -8.36 2.95 -12.23
CA ASP A 84 -9.05 4.08 -11.62
C ASP A 84 -8.03 5.14 -11.17
N PRO A 85 -8.35 6.45 -11.23
CA PRO A 85 -7.44 7.49 -10.78
C PRO A 85 -7.04 7.32 -9.31
N TRP A 86 -5.73 7.34 -9.04
CA TRP A 86 -5.20 7.40 -7.69
C TRP A 86 -4.98 8.87 -7.32
N TYR A 87 -5.87 9.43 -6.50
CA TYR A 87 -5.85 10.85 -6.15
C TYR A 87 -4.93 11.16 -4.97
N ASN A 88 -4.26 12.29 -5.05
CA ASN A 88 -3.47 12.86 -3.98
C ASN A 88 -3.56 14.38 -3.95
N PHE A 89 -3.16 15.00 -2.85
CA PHE A 89 -2.97 16.43 -2.79
C PHE A 89 -1.50 16.78 -2.99
N ARG A 90 -1.23 17.61 -3.99
CA ARG A 90 0.06 18.26 -4.16
C ARG A 90 0.13 19.49 -3.27
N VAL A 91 1.13 19.54 -2.39
CA VAL A 91 1.45 20.74 -1.60
C VAL A 91 2.16 21.73 -2.51
N GLY A 92 1.55 22.88 -2.71
CA GLY A 92 2.09 24.01 -3.46
C GLY A 92 2.24 25.26 -2.60
N THR A 93 2.67 26.35 -3.22
CA THR A 93 2.67 27.67 -2.62
C THR A 93 2.06 28.66 -3.61
N GLN A 94 1.03 29.38 -3.17
CA GLN A 94 0.42 30.46 -3.95
C GLN A 94 0.87 31.79 -3.36
N VAL A 95 1.39 32.67 -4.23
CA VAL A 95 1.83 34.01 -3.84
C VAL A 95 0.75 35.02 -4.26
N HIS A 96 0.24 35.74 -3.28
CA HIS A 96 -0.60 36.91 -3.48
C HIS A 96 0.25 38.16 -3.24
N ALA A 97 0.44 38.98 -4.27
CA ALA A 97 1.20 40.21 -4.20
C ALA A 97 0.37 41.39 -4.69
N SER A 98 0.28 42.46 -3.89
CA SER A 98 -0.32 43.74 -4.28
C SER A 98 0.64 44.86 -3.94
N LYS A 99 1.07 45.60 -4.96
CA LYS A 99 1.96 46.73 -4.79
C LYS A 99 1.25 47.93 -4.18
N GLU A 100 0.02 48.23 -4.58
CA GLU A 100 -0.74 49.36 -4.00
C GLU A 100 -1.02 49.16 -2.51
N LEU A 101 -1.26 47.91 -2.09
CA LEU A 101 -1.55 47.58 -0.69
C LEU A 101 -0.29 47.24 0.13
N ASN A 102 0.90 47.22 -0.49
CA ASN A 102 2.15 46.75 0.12
C ASN A 102 2.01 45.35 0.78
N VAL A 103 1.32 44.43 0.09
CA VAL A 103 1.08 43.06 0.56
C VAL A 103 1.91 42.08 -0.28
N TYR A 104 2.59 41.16 0.41
CA TYR A 104 3.18 39.96 -0.15
C TYR A 104 2.90 38.79 0.79
N ALA A 105 2.07 37.84 0.36
CA ALA A 105 1.69 36.68 1.15
C ALA A 105 1.94 35.40 0.35
N ALA A 106 2.83 34.54 0.85
CA ALA A 106 3.05 33.20 0.33
C ALA A 106 2.29 32.20 1.21
N LEU A 107 1.29 31.55 0.64
CA LEU A 107 0.39 30.65 1.37
C LEU A 107 0.56 29.21 0.87
N PRO A 108 0.62 28.21 1.77
CA PRO A 108 0.59 26.82 1.36
C PRO A 108 -0.78 26.49 0.76
N THR A 109 -0.78 25.77 -0.37
CA THR A 109 -2.01 25.33 -1.04
C THR A 109 -2.01 23.82 -1.24
N LEU A 110 -3.20 23.23 -1.25
CA LEU A 110 -3.42 21.84 -1.65
C LEU A 110 -4.15 21.84 -2.99
N SER A 111 -3.58 21.18 -3.99
CA SER A 111 -4.23 20.98 -5.29
C SER A 111 -4.45 19.49 -5.52
N LEU A 112 -5.66 19.11 -5.90
CA LEU A 112 -5.98 17.73 -6.27
C LEU A 112 -5.14 17.32 -7.49
N SER A 113 -4.52 16.15 -7.43
CA SER A 113 -3.65 15.60 -8.46
C SER A 113 -3.77 14.07 -8.51
N ASN A 114 -3.08 13.47 -9.46
CA ASN A 114 -2.92 12.03 -9.68
C ASN A 114 -1.52 11.73 -10.28
N ASP A 115 -0.49 12.45 -9.82
CA ASP A 115 0.86 12.41 -10.39
C ASP A 115 1.63 11.10 -10.11
N HIS A 116 1.03 10.20 -9.32
CA HIS A 116 1.58 8.89 -9.00
C HIS A 116 1.09 7.75 -9.91
N THR A 117 0.25 8.03 -10.91
CA THR A 117 -0.23 7.02 -11.87
C THR A 117 0.92 6.17 -12.45
N GLY A 118 0.77 4.85 -12.38
CA GLY A 118 1.74 3.86 -12.80
C GLY A 118 2.79 3.48 -11.74
N SER A 119 2.82 4.15 -10.59
CA SER A 119 3.73 3.83 -9.48
C SER A 119 3.29 2.56 -8.75
N SER A 120 4.24 1.81 -8.20
CA SER A 120 3.92 0.77 -7.22
C SER A 120 3.65 1.40 -5.86
N GLU A 121 2.69 0.87 -5.11
CA GLU A 121 2.29 1.39 -3.81
C GLU A 121 2.45 0.32 -2.73
N LEU A 122 3.09 0.68 -1.62
CA LEU A 122 2.98 -0.09 -0.39
C LEU A 122 1.66 0.29 0.29
N CYS A 123 0.62 -0.51 0.07
CA CYS A 123 -0.66 -0.34 0.72
C CYS A 123 -0.69 -1.13 2.04
N THR A 124 -1.89 -1.39 2.60
CA THR A 124 -2.20 -2.12 3.85
C THR A 124 -0.99 -2.53 4.69
N LEU A 125 -0.92 -2.05 5.92
CA LEU A 125 0.01 -2.57 6.92
C LEU A 125 -0.71 -2.62 8.25
N PHE A 126 -1.04 -3.83 8.69
CA PHE A 126 -1.68 -4.02 9.98
C PHE A 126 -1.08 -5.22 10.69
N LEU A 127 -0.73 -5.04 11.95
CA LEU A 127 -0.28 -6.09 12.86
C LEU A 127 -1.15 -6.00 14.11
N ASP A 128 -1.73 -7.15 14.47
CA ASP A 128 -2.51 -7.33 15.69
C ASP A 128 -1.72 -6.80 16.89
N PRO A 129 -2.28 -5.91 17.74
CA PRO A 129 -1.60 -5.32 18.88
C PRO A 129 -0.88 -6.34 19.78
N ASP A 130 -1.45 -7.54 19.95
CA ASP A 130 -0.90 -8.61 20.79
C ASP A 130 0.40 -9.20 20.23
N TYR A 131 0.69 -8.98 18.94
CA TYR A 131 1.87 -9.48 18.23
C TYR A 131 2.85 -8.36 17.85
N ARG A 132 2.69 -7.16 18.44
CA ARG A 132 3.61 -6.01 18.27
C ARG A 132 4.83 -6.11 19.20
N ASP A 133 5.35 -7.31 19.35
CA ASP A 133 6.54 -7.63 20.09
C ASP A 133 7.75 -7.87 19.16
N GLY A 134 8.95 -7.72 19.74
CA GLY A 134 10.20 -7.98 19.04
C GLY A 134 10.33 -7.26 17.69
N LYS A 135 10.48 -8.03 16.60
CA LYS A 135 10.71 -7.53 15.24
C LYS A 135 9.57 -7.84 14.27
N ASN A 136 8.41 -8.29 14.75
CA ASN A 136 7.29 -8.72 13.91
C ASN A 136 6.80 -7.59 12.99
N GLY A 137 6.65 -6.38 13.51
CA GLY A 137 6.28 -5.22 12.69
C GLY A 137 7.33 -4.85 11.65
N TYR A 138 8.62 -4.99 11.99
CA TYR A 138 9.71 -4.75 11.04
C TYR A 138 9.73 -5.81 9.94
N LEU A 139 9.58 -7.08 10.30
CA LEU A 139 9.49 -8.20 9.36
C LEU A 139 8.30 -8.00 8.40
N LEU A 140 7.10 -7.75 8.92
CA LEU A 140 5.90 -7.52 8.11
C LEU A 140 6.05 -6.31 7.18
N SER A 141 6.63 -5.21 7.67
CA SER A 141 6.81 -4.03 6.83
C SER A 141 7.90 -4.23 5.77
N LYS A 142 9.06 -4.81 6.15
CA LYS A 142 10.23 -4.91 5.28
C LYS A 142 10.18 -6.08 4.30
N SER A 143 9.39 -7.10 4.58
CA SER A 143 9.16 -8.20 3.62
C SER A 143 8.68 -7.68 2.27
N ARG A 144 7.83 -6.65 2.25
CA ARG A 144 7.37 -5.99 1.02
C ARG A 144 8.52 -5.42 0.19
N PHE A 145 9.45 -4.72 0.82
CA PHE A 145 10.64 -4.19 0.13
C PHE A 145 11.58 -5.30 -0.32
N LEU A 146 11.76 -6.35 0.48
CA LEU A 146 12.55 -7.52 0.09
C LEU A 146 11.95 -8.22 -1.12
N PHE A 147 10.62 -8.39 -1.15
CA PHE A 147 9.90 -8.94 -2.29
C PHE A 147 10.09 -8.06 -3.54
N MET A 148 9.88 -6.75 -3.44
CA MET A 148 10.12 -5.83 -4.55
C MET A 148 11.57 -5.83 -5.05
N ALA A 149 12.54 -5.98 -4.14
CA ALA A 149 13.95 -6.07 -4.49
C ALA A 149 14.30 -7.39 -5.20
N SER A 150 13.64 -8.49 -4.86
CA SER A 150 13.85 -9.80 -5.49
C SER A 150 13.16 -9.93 -6.85
N PHE A 151 12.06 -9.20 -7.08
CA PHE A 151 11.25 -9.29 -8.30
C PHE A 151 11.05 -7.91 -8.96
N ARG A 152 12.15 -7.19 -9.21
CA ARG A 152 12.13 -5.78 -9.65
C ARG A 152 11.40 -5.56 -10.97
N GLU A 153 11.37 -6.56 -11.84
CA GLU A 153 10.68 -6.55 -13.13
C GLU A 153 9.16 -6.42 -12.99
N ARG A 154 8.60 -6.87 -11.86
CA ARG A 154 7.16 -6.79 -11.59
C ARG A 154 6.71 -5.38 -11.21
N PHE A 155 7.59 -4.57 -10.63
CA PHE A 155 7.23 -3.29 -10.04
C PHE A 155 7.62 -2.09 -10.91
N HIS A 156 7.12 -0.90 -10.57
CA HIS A 156 7.48 0.33 -11.25
C HIS A 156 8.98 0.59 -11.08
N GLN A 157 9.68 0.75 -12.21
CA GLN A 157 11.03 1.28 -12.21
C GLN A 157 10.93 2.75 -12.59
N PRO A 158 11.42 3.68 -11.75
CA PRO A 158 11.54 5.06 -12.16
C PRO A 158 12.35 5.09 -13.46
N GLY A 159 11.79 5.64 -14.52
CA GLY A 159 12.48 5.75 -15.80
C GLY A 159 13.84 6.43 -15.60
N GLY A 160 14.91 5.72 -15.96
CA GLY A 160 16.28 6.21 -16.18
C GLY A 160 16.77 7.38 -15.31
N GLY A 161 17.55 7.07 -14.27
CA GLY A 161 18.47 8.03 -13.64
C GLY A 161 18.39 8.04 -12.12
N ARG A 162 19.53 7.85 -11.45
CA ARG A 162 19.69 7.95 -9.99
C ARG A 162 19.42 9.35 -9.40
N ASP A 163 18.95 10.29 -10.22
CA ASP A 163 18.86 11.71 -9.89
C ASP A 163 17.44 12.23 -9.63
N ALA A 164 16.39 11.46 -9.95
CA ALA A 164 15.00 11.91 -9.76
C ALA A 164 14.58 12.05 -8.27
N TRP A 165 15.30 11.41 -7.35
CA TRP A 165 15.05 11.51 -5.90
C TRP A 165 15.79 12.66 -5.20
N ARG A 166 16.62 13.42 -5.92
CA ARG A 166 17.40 14.54 -5.33
C ARG A 166 16.75 15.92 -5.45
N GLN A 167 15.56 16.03 -6.05
CA GLN A 167 14.90 17.33 -6.32
C GLN A 167 13.46 17.42 -5.81
N ARG A 168 13.10 16.75 -4.72
CA ARG A 168 11.90 17.07 -3.94
C ARG A 168 12.28 17.42 -2.52
#